data_AF-A0A2C4WWL4-F1
#
_entry.id   AF-A0A2C4WWL4-F1
#
_cell.length_a   1.000
_cell.length_b   1.000
_cell.length_c   1.000
_cell.angle_alpha   90.00
_cell.angle_beta   90.00
_cell.angle_gamma   90.00
#
_symmetry.space_group_name_H-M   'P 1'
#
loop_
_entity.id
_entity.type
_entity.pdbx_description
1 polymer ?
#
loop_
_entity_poly.entity_id
_entity_poly.type
_entity_poly.pdbx_seq_one_letter_code
_entity_poly.pdbx_strand_id
1 'polypeptide(L)' 'MYFGSKGWYVKELKKLGIRTYEGKKLESYRTHVLASLLERIQRESA' A
#
# COMPACT_ATOMS: atom_id res chain seq x y z
N MET A 1 2.06 -14.86 -5.50
CA MET A 1 1.58 -13.46 -5.60
C MET A 1 2.51 -12.72 -6.54
N TYR A 2 1.98 -12.09 -7.60
CA TYR A 2 2.79 -11.39 -8.59
C TYR A 2 3.15 -9.98 -8.11
N PHE A 3 4.37 -9.55 -8.40
CA PHE A 3 4.82 -8.17 -8.19
C PHE A 3 3.87 -7.20 -8.90
N GLY A 4 3.51 -6.10 -8.24
CA GLY A 4 2.54 -5.12 -8.78
C GLY A 4 1.07 -5.52 -8.68
N SER A 5 0.72 -6.67 -8.09
CA SER A 5 -0.68 -7.01 -7.81
C SER A 5 -1.21 -6.28 -6.57
N LYS A 6 -2.54 -6.11 -6.45
CA LYS A 6 -3.17 -5.47 -5.28
C LYS A 6 -2.68 -6.07 -3.96
N GLY A 7 -2.67 -7.41 -3.87
CA GLY A 7 -2.25 -8.11 -2.66
C GLY A 7 -0.76 -7.93 -2.35
N TRP A 8 0.09 -7.73 -3.37
CA TRP A 8 1.49 -7.38 -3.19
C TRP A 8 1.62 -6.01 -2.49
N TYR A 9 0.95 -4.97 -3.01
CA TYR A 9 0.98 -3.64 -2.36
C TYR A 9 0.38 -3.65 -0.95
N VAL A 10 -0.74 -4.35 -0.74
CA VAL A 10 -1.31 -4.49 0.62
C VAL A 10 -0.30 -5.13 1.57
N LYS A 11 0.46 -6.15 1.12
CA LYS A 11 1.47 -6.80 1.94
C LYS A 11 2.63 -5.86 2.25
N GLU A 12 3.14 -5.12 1.27
CA GLU A 12 4.23 -4.16 1.49
C GLU A 12 3.81 -3.05 2.46
N LEU A 13 2.63 -2.47 2.28
CA LEU A 13 2.09 -1.46 3.19
C LEU A 13 1.88 -2.03 4.61
N LYS A 14 1.39 -3.28 4.73
CA LYS A 14 1.24 -3.95 6.04
C LYS A 14 2.60 -4.22 6.71
N LYS A 15 3.67 -4.51 5.96
CA LYS A 15 5.04 -4.63 6.51
C LYS A 15 5.54 -3.31 7.09
N LEU A 16 5.15 -2.19 6.50
CA LEU A 16 5.44 -0.84 6.99
C LEU A 16 4.55 -0.43 8.18
N GLY A 17 3.70 -1.34 8.70
CA GLY A 17 2.79 -1.08 9.81
C GLY A 17 1.46 -0.44 9.40
N ILE A 18 1.25 -0.15 8.11
CA ILE A 18 0.05 0.52 7.62
C ILE A 18 -1.00 -0.55 7.29
N ARG A 19 -2.10 -0.54 8.07
CA ARG A 19 -3.24 -1.46 7.88
C ARG A 19 -4.47 -0.75 7.33
N THR A 20 -4.55 0.55 7.57
CA THR A 20 -5.65 1.44 7.21
C THR A 20 -5.10 2.73 6.65
N TYR A 21 -5.76 3.25 5.64
CA TYR A 21 -5.48 4.55 5.02
C TYR A 21 -6.80 5.31 4.96
N GLU A 22 -6.80 6.59 5.38
CA GLU A 22 -7.99 7.47 5.41
C GLU A 22 -9.24 6.82 6.06
N GLY A 23 -9.04 6.07 7.14
CA GLY A 23 -10.14 5.42 7.87
C GLY A 23 -10.73 4.18 7.19
N LYS A 24 -10.18 3.72 6.06
CA LYS A 24 -10.59 2.47 5.37
C LYS A 24 -9.45 1.46 5.32
N LYS A 25 -9.81 0.18 5.16
CA LYS A 25 -8.84 -0.92 4.98
C LYS A 25 -8.16 -0.79 3.62
N LEU A 26 -6.87 -1.09 3.56
CA LEU A 26 -6.10 -1.08 2.30
C LEU A 26 -6.72 -1.96 1.20
N GLU A 27 -7.34 -3.06 1.59
CA GLU A 27 -7.95 -4.04 0.67
C GLU A 27 -9.14 -3.45 -0.13
N SER A 28 -9.79 -2.42 0.42
CA SER A 28 -10.88 -1.68 -0.24
C SER A 28 -10.38 -0.74 -1.33
N TYR A 29 -9.09 -0.39 -1.35
CA TYR A 29 -8.53 0.52 -2.34
C TYR A 29 -8.10 -0.19 -3.63
N ARG A 30 -8.05 0.56 -4.73
CA ARG A 30 -7.55 0.08 -6.03
C ARG A 30 -6.02 -0.02 -6.02
N THR A 31 -5.48 -0.87 -6.89
CA THR A 31 -4.04 -1.12 -6.98
C THR A 31 -3.23 0.17 -7.19
N HIS A 32 -3.67 1.08 -8.07
CA HIS A 32 -2.97 2.34 -8.31
C HIS A 32 -2.91 3.24 -7.06
N VAL A 33 -3.95 3.22 -6.21
CA VAL A 33 -3.94 3.99 -4.95
C VAL A 33 -2.92 3.42 -3.99
N LEU A 34 -2.87 2.08 -3.88
CA LEU A 34 -1.89 1.41 -3.02
C LEU A 34 -0.45 1.59 -3.53
N ALA A 35 -0.27 1.63 -4.86
CA ALA A 35 1.02 1.93 -5.49
C ALA A 35 1.48 3.35 -5.14
N SER A 36 0.64 4.36 -5.40
CA SER A 36 0.95 5.75 -5.06
C SER A 36 1.19 5.96 -3.57
N LEU A 37 0.43 5.27 -2.72
CA LEU A 37 0.63 5.30 -1.27
C LEU A 37 2.01 4.75 -0.89
N LEU A 38 2.38 3.57 -1.42
CA LEU A 38 3.67 2.95 -1.14
C LEU A 38 4.84 3.84 -1.62
N GLU A 39 4.75 4.38 -2.83
CA GLU A 39 5.75 5.31 -3.38
C GLU A 39 5.90 6.56 -2.51
N ARG A 40 4.77 7.12 -2.03
CA ARG A 40 4.79 8.28 -1.14
C ARG A 40 5.52 7.99 0.16
N ILE A 41 5.21 6.86 0.81
CA ILE A 41 5.85 6.47 2.08
C ILE A 41 7.35 6.24 1.88
N GLN A 42 7.73 5.59 0.77
CA GLN A 42 9.14 5.36 0.44
C GLN A 42 9.88 6.67 0.18
N ARG A 43 9.24 7.64 -0.47
CA ARG A 43 9.81 9.00 -0.67
C ARG A 43 9.93 9.79 0.63
N GLU A 44 8.97 9.67 1.54
CA GLU A 44 9.03 10.36 2.85
C GLU A 44 10.07 9.72 3.80
N SER A 45 10.52 8.49 3.51
CA SER A 45 11.55 7.78 4.28
C SER A 45 12.97 7.88 3.70
N ALA A 46 13.16 8.62 2.60
CA ALA A 46 14.42 8.80 1.89
C ALA A 46 14.95 10.23 2.06
#